data_AF-A0A970JRD8-F1
#
_entry.id   AF-A0A970JRD8-F1
#
_cell.length_a   1.000
_cell.length_b   1.000
_cell.length_c   1.000
_cell.angle_alpha   90.00
_cell.angle_beta   90.00
_cell.angle_gamma   90.00
#
_symmetry.space_group_name_H-M   'P 1'
#
loop_
_entity.id
_entity.type
_entity.pdbx_description
1 polymer ?
#
loop_
_entity_poly.entity_id
_entity_poly.type
_entity_poly.pdbx_seq_one_letter_code
_entity_poly.pdbx_strand_id
1 'polypeptide(L)'
;MKVVIKAGQNSFIRKFDDELLIVEAWGDHSVRVRSFADMKEEKRLNALLEGSQKTNGKVEINVNDHSAELINGKIRVVLDHRDRLSFYHENGKLLLKEYIRLRAVKHDDGSEDAGTIEITKDFNSTLKLKSREYRSNLSSDFTVTTRFESDPDEKIYGMGQYQHTFLDLKNTVLELAQRNSQISIPFYVSSNGYGFLWNHPGIGEVSFAKNLTRWEMKSTNYIDYWITADDSPKNILRNYANVTGKVPKMPDHLLGLWQSKLRYRTPEEVLDVVKTYHEKGIQLSTIAIDYFHWPKQGEYRFDEDFWPNPESLVQTLKEEYQVEPMISIWPTVQTDAQN
;
A
#
# COMPACT_ATOMS: atom_id res chain seq x y z
N MET A 1 6.05 32.65 6.42
CA MET A 1 4.59 32.72 6.12
C MET A 1 3.78 32.39 7.38
N LYS A 2 2.55 32.92 7.53
CA LYS A 2 1.67 32.57 8.68
C LYS A 2 1.04 31.19 8.46
N VAL A 3 1.07 30.30 9.45
CA VAL A 3 0.35 29.02 9.43
C VAL A 3 -1.15 29.31 9.30
N VAL A 4 -1.81 28.64 8.35
CA VAL A 4 -3.26 28.73 8.18
C VAL A 4 -3.84 27.32 8.25
N ILE A 5 -4.68 27.08 9.26
CA ILE A 5 -5.43 25.84 9.42
C ILE A 5 -6.91 26.14 9.19
N LYS A 6 -7.59 25.34 8.37
CA LYS A 6 -9.01 25.47 8.08
C LYS A 6 -9.72 24.13 8.25
N ALA A 7 -10.82 24.13 9.00
CA ALA A 7 -11.75 23.01 9.03
C ALA A 7 -12.65 23.04 7.78
N GLY A 8 -12.86 21.86 7.20
CA GLY A 8 -13.92 21.55 6.25
C GLY A 8 -14.97 20.66 6.90
N GLN A 9 -15.82 20.03 6.07
CA GLN A 9 -16.88 19.16 6.58
C GLN A 9 -16.36 17.85 7.19
N ASN A 10 -15.43 17.18 6.49
CA ASN A 10 -14.86 15.88 6.88
C ASN A 10 -13.32 15.89 6.88
N SER A 11 -12.72 17.08 6.80
CA SER A 11 -11.27 17.24 6.71
C SER A 11 -10.82 18.54 7.36
N PHE A 12 -9.53 18.61 7.70
CA PHE A 12 -8.87 19.89 7.91
C PHE A 12 -7.69 20.03 6.95
N ILE A 13 -7.36 21.28 6.64
CA ILE A 13 -6.27 21.65 5.74
C ILE A 13 -5.31 22.57 6.47
N ARG A 14 -4.01 22.31 6.35
CA ARG A 14 -2.93 23.16 6.85
C ARG A 14 -2.11 23.65 5.66
N LYS A 15 -1.96 24.97 5.56
CA LYS A 15 -1.03 25.65 4.64
C LYS A 15 0.03 26.36 5.47
N PHE A 16 1.28 26.00 5.23
CA PHE A 16 2.44 26.59 5.88
C PHE A 16 3.64 26.41 4.96
N ASP A 17 4.37 27.51 4.77
CA ASP A 17 5.48 27.60 3.82
C ASP A 17 5.04 27.22 2.39
N ASP A 18 5.65 26.21 1.77
CA ASP A 18 5.28 25.68 0.45
C ASP A 18 4.48 24.35 0.52
N GLU A 19 4.20 23.84 1.73
CA GLU A 19 3.50 22.57 1.89
C GLU A 19 1.97 22.77 2.05
N LEU A 20 1.17 21.95 1.38
CA LEU A 20 -0.26 21.78 1.65
C LEU A 20 -0.50 20.41 2.29
N LEU A 21 -1.00 20.38 3.52
CA LEU A 21 -1.42 19.15 4.21
C LEU A 21 -2.93 19.08 4.30
N ILE A 22 -3.48 17.92 3.96
CA ILE A 22 -4.90 17.60 4.03
C ILE A 22 -5.03 16.34 4.86
N VAL A 23 -5.83 16.40 5.92
CA VAL A 23 -6.18 15.25 6.75
C VAL A 23 -7.70 15.11 6.71
N GLU A 24 -8.18 13.97 6.24
CA GLU A 24 -9.61 13.74 6.00
C GLU A 24 -10.06 12.39 6.54
N ALA A 25 -11.29 12.31 7.03
CA ALA A 25 -11.94 11.04 7.30
C ALA A 25 -12.13 10.27 5.98
N TRP A 26 -11.74 9.00 5.95
CA TRP A 26 -11.84 8.17 4.73
C TRP A 26 -12.22 6.73 5.08
N GLY A 27 -13.52 6.45 5.10
CA GLY A 27 -14.07 5.20 5.60
C GLY A 27 -14.25 5.22 7.13
N ASP A 28 -14.94 4.22 7.68
CA ASP A 28 -15.11 4.10 9.12
C ASP A 28 -13.77 3.91 9.83
N HIS A 29 -13.60 4.57 10.98
CA HIS A 29 -12.44 4.39 11.87
C HIS A 29 -11.08 4.68 11.22
N SER A 30 -11.07 5.53 10.19
CA SER A 30 -9.91 5.69 9.31
C SER A 30 -9.73 7.12 8.82
N VAL A 31 -8.49 7.51 8.58
CA VAL A 31 -8.15 8.82 8.01
C VAL A 31 -7.18 8.66 6.85
N ARG A 32 -7.31 9.54 5.87
CA ARG A 32 -6.34 9.71 4.78
C ARG A 32 -5.56 10.99 5.02
N VAL A 33 -4.25 10.93 4.81
CA VAL A 33 -3.34 12.05 4.95
C VAL A 33 -2.63 12.27 3.64
N ARG A 34 -2.72 13.50 3.13
CA ARG A 34 -2.08 13.92 1.89
C ARG A 34 -1.26 15.17 2.13
N SER A 35 -0.03 15.20 1.62
CA SER A 35 0.82 16.39 1.65
C SER A 35 1.40 16.67 0.27
N PHE A 36 1.47 17.93 -0.12
CA PHE A 36 1.94 18.39 -1.44
C PHE A 36 2.99 19.47 -1.28
N ALA A 37 4.11 19.36 -2.00
CA ALA A 37 5.26 20.26 -1.88
C ALA A 37 5.09 21.64 -2.52
N ASP A 38 4.02 21.86 -3.29
CA ASP A 38 3.84 23.04 -4.15
C ASP A 38 2.48 23.73 -3.95
N MET A 39 1.83 23.47 -2.81
CA MET A 39 0.48 23.93 -2.48
C MET A 39 -0.65 23.46 -3.42
N LYS A 40 -0.37 22.59 -4.39
CA LYS A 40 -1.37 22.14 -5.37
C LYS A 40 -1.85 20.74 -5.01
N GLU A 41 -3.10 20.67 -4.59
CA GLU A 41 -3.78 19.38 -4.45
C GLU A 41 -4.00 18.77 -5.83
N GLU A 42 -3.57 17.52 -5.99
CA GLU A 42 -3.91 16.70 -7.14
C GLU A 42 -4.79 15.53 -6.69
N LYS A 43 -5.96 15.42 -7.31
CA LYS A 43 -6.93 14.37 -6.96
C LYS A 43 -6.47 13.04 -7.55
N ARG A 44 -6.03 12.15 -6.68
CA ARG A 44 -5.69 10.75 -6.99
C ARG A 44 -6.38 9.85 -5.99
N LEU A 45 -6.74 8.65 -6.42
CA LEU A 45 -7.24 7.61 -5.52
C LEU A 45 -6.17 6.54 -5.26
N ASN A 46 -5.31 6.26 -6.24
CA ASN A 46 -4.35 5.16 -6.21
C ASN A 46 -5.08 3.85 -5.85
N ALA A 47 -4.75 3.20 -4.73
CA ALA A 47 -5.38 1.94 -4.33
C ALA A 47 -6.75 2.11 -3.66
N LEU A 48 -7.18 3.34 -3.33
CA LEU A 48 -8.47 3.60 -2.70
C LEU A 48 -9.60 3.58 -3.73
N LEU A 49 -10.76 3.05 -3.36
CA LEU A 49 -11.93 2.98 -4.23
C LEU A 49 -12.69 4.31 -4.27
N GLU A 50 -13.27 4.62 -5.41
CA GLU A 50 -14.20 5.75 -5.53
C GLU A 50 -15.42 5.54 -4.62
N GLY A 51 -15.84 6.58 -3.89
CA GLY A 51 -16.98 6.53 -2.99
C GLY A 51 -16.69 5.90 -1.61
N SER A 52 -15.48 5.35 -1.39
CA SER A 52 -15.07 4.73 -0.13
C SER A 52 -14.78 5.72 1.00
N GLN A 53 -14.77 7.04 0.72
CA GLN A 53 -14.57 8.09 1.71
C GLN A 53 -15.71 8.20 2.75
N LYS A 54 -16.89 7.63 2.46
CA LYS A 54 -18.05 7.70 3.35
C LYS A 54 -17.76 7.04 4.70
N THR A 55 -18.13 7.74 5.76
CA THR A 55 -18.15 7.23 7.14
C THR A 55 -19.59 7.19 7.62
N ASN A 56 -19.93 6.16 8.38
CA ASN A 56 -21.24 5.99 9.01
C ASN A 56 -21.39 6.85 10.27
N GLY A 57 -20.26 7.21 10.90
CA GLY A 57 -20.20 8.02 12.12
C GLY A 57 -20.14 9.52 11.84
N LYS A 58 -20.38 10.33 12.88
CA LYS A 58 -20.11 11.77 12.85
C LYS A 58 -18.60 11.99 12.89
N VAL A 59 -18.08 12.80 11.96
CA VAL A 59 -16.70 13.31 12.01
C VAL A 59 -16.69 14.58 12.85
N GLU A 60 -15.79 14.66 13.81
CA GLU A 60 -15.61 15.85 14.63
C GLU A 60 -14.27 16.48 14.30
N ILE A 61 -14.26 17.80 14.10
CA ILE A 61 -13.07 18.55 13.68
C ILE A 61 -12.96 19.79 14.55
N ASN A 62 -11.88 19.86 15.31
CA ASN A 62 -11.57 20.97 16.20
C ASN A 62 -10.31 21.65 15.69
N VAL A 63 -10.39 22.94 15.36
CA VAL A 63 -9.25 23.71 14.86
C VAL A 63 -9.05 24.96 15.72
N ASN A 64 -7.80 25.28 16.00
CA ASN A 64 -7.38 26.58 16.51
C ASN A 64 -6.18 27.11 15.71
N ASP A 65 -5.61 28.23 16.14
CA ASP A 65 -4.54 28.92 15.40
C ASP A 65 -3.26 28.09 15.20
N HIS A 66 -3.04 27.05 16.02
CA HIS A 66 -1.77 26.31 16.06
C HIS A 66 -1.94 24.79 16.05
N SER A 67 -3.16 24.27 16.05
CA SER A 67 -3.41 22.83 16.07
C SER A 67 -4.76 22.48 15.44
N ALA A 68 -4.87 21.25 14.99
CA ALA A 68 -6.10 20.65 14.53
C ALA A 68 -6.27 19.26 15.12
N GLU A 69 -7.52 18.88 15.32
CA GLU A 69 -7.91 17.53 15.69
C GLU A 69 -9.04 17.08 14.77
N LEU A 70 -8.96 15.82 14.33
CA LEU A 70 -10.05 15.13 13.65
C LEU A 70 -10.31 13.80 14.35
N ILE A 71 -11.58 13.55 14.68
CA ILE A 71 -12.08 12.31 15.26
C ILE A 71 -13.01 11.65 14.24
N ASN A 72 -12.71 10.39 13.90
CA ASN A 72 -13.57 9.57 13.04
C ASN A 72 -13.73 8.18 13.68
N GLY A 73 -14.76 8.03 14.52
CA GLY A 73 -14.97 6.81 15.32
C GLY A 73 -13.75 6.48 16.19
N LYS A 74 -13.15 5.30 16.01
CA LYS A 74 -12.05 4.82 16.85
C LYS A 74 -10.70 5.51 16.63
N ILE A 75 -10.54 6.28 15.56
CA ILE A 75 -9.28 6.99 15.28
C ILE A 75 -9.43 8.48 15.53
N ARG A 76 -8.44 9.03 16.23
CA ARG A 76 -8.29 10.46 16.49
C ARG A 76 -6.90 10.90 16.05
N VAL A 77 -6.85 11.91 15.18
CA VAL A 77 -5.59 12.48 14.67
C VAL A 77 -5.45 13.92 15.15
N VAL A 78 -4.26 14.24 15.67
CA VAL A 78 -3.92 15.58 16.16
C VAL A 78 -2.72 16.10 15.40
N LEU A 79 -2.88 17.27 14.77
CA LEU A 79 -1.80 18.12 14.31
C LEU A 79 -1.41 19.08 15.45
N ASP A 80 -0.19 18.95 15.97
CA ASP A 80 0.31 19.79 17.06
C ASP A 80 0.98 21.10 16.58
N HIS A 81 1.37 21.95 17.53
CA HIS A 81 2.01 23.24 17.26
C HIS A 81 3.39 23.14 16.60
N ARG A 82 3.97 21.93 16.50
CA ARG A 82 5.25 21.66 15.82
C ARG A 82 5.05 21.03 14.44
N ASP A 83 3.84 21.14 13.88
CA ASP A 83 3.47 20.60 12.57
C ASP A 83 3.62 19.06 12.47
N ARG A 84 3.39 18.38 13.61
CA ARG A 84 3.42 16.91 13.70
C ARG A 84 2.03 16.30 13.82
N LEU A 85 1.81 15.21 13.09
CA LEU A 85 0.65 14.36 13.26
C LEU A 85 0.91 13.27 14.31
N SER A 86 -0.06 13.11 15.23
CA SER A 86 -0.13 11.99 16.18
C SER A 86 -1.49 11.32 16.06
N PHE A 87 -1.49 10.00 15.96
CA PHE A 87 -2.68 9.17 15.80
C PHE A 87 -2.94 8.41 17.08
N TYR A 88 -4.19 8.44 17.54
CA TYR A 88 -4.64 7.83 18.78
C TYR A 88 -5.85 6.95 18.52
N HIS A 89 -5.95 5.89 19.32
CA HIS A 89 -7.20 5.15 19.47
C HIS A 89 -8.19 5.96 20.34
N GLU A 90 -9.48 5.66 20.26
CA GLU A 90 -10.53 6.34 21.05
C GLU A 90 -10.32 6.26 22.57
N ASN A 91 -9.61 5.22 23.05
CA ASN A 91 -9.25 5.04 24.45
C ASN A 91 -8.04 5.89 24.88
N GLY A 92 -7.51 6.73 23.99
CA GLY A 92 -6.36 7.60 24.25
C GLY A 92 -5.00 6.96 24.01
N LYS A 93 -4.91 5.66 23.67
CA LYS A 93 -3.64 5.00 23.34
C LYS A 93 -3.02 5.65 22.09
N LEU A 94 -1.75 6.02 22.16
CA LEU A 94 -0.98 6.46 20.99
C LEU A 94 -0.75 5.26 20.06
N LEU A 95 -1.09 5.41 18.78
CA LEU A 95 -0.94 4.40 17.75
C LEU A 95 0.31 4.64 16.92
N LEU A 96 0.46 5.86 16.41
CA LEU A 96 1.56 6.26 15.55
C LEU A 96 1.83 7.75 15.75
N LYS A 97 3.09 8.16 15.68
CA LYS A 97 3.49 9.56 15.82
C LYS A 97 4.55 9.91 14.80
N GLU A 98 4.36 11.03 14.13
CA GLU A 98 5.39 11.58 13.26
C GLU A 98 6.66 11.97 14.04
N TYR A 99 7.80 11.68 13.42
CA TYR A 99 9.12 11.91 13.98
C TYR A 99 9.66 13.27 13.54
N ILE A 100 10.13 14.06 14.50
CA ILE A 100 10.91 15.28 14.22
C ILE A 100 12.16 15.31 15.11
N ARG A 101 13.23 15.93 14.61
CA ARG A 101 14.41 16.28 15.40
C ARG A 101 14.80 17.72 15.09
N LEU A 102 13.95 18.62 15.56
CA LEU A 102 14.06 20.08 15.44
C LEU A 102 14.32 20.71 16.81
N ARG A 103 14.82 21.95 16.83
CA ARG A 103 15.00 22.71 18.07
C ARG A 103 13.64 22.95 18.71
N ALA A 104 13.59 22.92 20.04
CA ALA A 104 12.37 23.10 20.81
C ALA A 104 12.04 24.60 20.97
N VAL A 105 11.94 25.31 19.84
CA VAL A 105 11.50 26.72 19.80
C VAL A 105 10.21 26.82 19.01
N LYS A 106 9.30 27.70 19.44
CA LYS A 106 7.93 27.83 18.91
C LYS A 106 7.83 28.16 17.40
N HIS A 107 8.96 28.55 16.78
CA HIS A 107 9.07 28.86 15.36
C HIS A 107 10.29 28.20 14.69
N ASP A 108 10.75 27.01 15.14
CA ASP A 108 11.82 26.31 14.41
C ASP A 108 11.27 25.74 13.10
N ASP A 109 11.28 26.55 12.05
CA ASP A 109 11.05 26.12 10.67
C ASP A 109 12.30 25.43 10.04
N GLY A 110 13.40 25.39 10.79
CA GLY A 110 14.72 24.88 10.39
C GLY A 110 15.74 25.96 10.00
N SER A 111 15.32 27.23 9.94
CA SER A 111 16.17 28.41 9.68
C SER A 111 16.94 28.84 10.94
N GLU A 112 18.06 29.56 10.76
CA GLU A 112 19.00 29.89 11.85
C GLU A 112 18.59 31.09 12.73
N ASP A 113 17.39 31.65 12.57
CA ASP A 113 17.08 32.96 13.13
C ASP A 113 16.69 32.94 14.62
N ALA A 114 17.56 33.54 15.43
CA ALA A 114 17.51 33.59 16.90
C ALA A 114 16.58 34.67 17.48
N GLY A 115 15.57 35.13 16.73
CA GLY A 115 14.84 36.38 17.07
C GLY A 115 13.77 36.27 18.16
N THR A 116 13.10 35.12 18.32
CA THR A 116 11.98 34.96 19.26
C THR A 116 11.89 33.52 19.78
N ILE A 117 12.78 33.18 20.71
CA ILE A 117 12.88 31.82 21.29
C ILE A 117 11.90 31.69 22.47
N GLU A 118 10.71 31.15 22.21
CA GLU A 118 9.87 30.58 23.27
C GLU A 118 10.17 29.07 23.35
N ILE A 119 10.89 28.67 24.40
CA ILE A 119 11.36 27.29 24.63
C ILE A 119 10.16 26.40 25.00
N THR A 120 9.97 25.30 24.28
CA THR A 120 8.95 24.30 24.63
C THR A 120 9.56 23.15 25.44
N LYS A 121 8.73 22.36 26.14
CA LYS A 121 9.17 21.15 26.87
C LYS A 121 9.48 19.96 25.95
N ASP A 122 9.45 20.17 24.64
CA ASP A 122 9.68 19.10 23.69
C ASP A 122 11.15 18.69 23.61
N PHE A 123 11.40 17.49 23.07
CA PHE A 123 12.75 17.06 22.72
C PHE A 123 13.41 18.08 21.77
N ASN A 124 14.54 18.62 22.21
CA ASN A 124 15.33 19.61 21.51
C ASN A 124 16.47 18.92 20.74
N SER A 125 16.57 19.17 19.43
CA SER A 125 17.62 18.59 18.60
C SER A 125 18.02 19.51 17.46
N THR A 126 19.31 19.58 17.17
CA THR A 126 19.87 20.41 16.09
C THR A 126 20.01 19.67 14.75
N LEU A 127 19.53 18.42 14.66
CA LEU A 127 19.64 17.60 13.44
C LEU A 127 18.82 18.11 12.24
N LYS A 128 17.83 19.00 12.47
CA LYS A 128 16.96 19.58 11.44
C LYS A 128 16.16 18.56 10.62
N LEU A 129 15.72 17.46 11.24
CA LEU A 129 14.92 16.44 10.55
C LEU A 129 13.42 16.72 10.69
N LYS A 130 12.75 16.96 9.55
CA LYS A 130 11.28 17.08 9.45
C LYS A 130 10.60 15.71 9.30
N SER A 131 9.34 15.60 9.72
CA SER A 131 8.56 14.38 9.58
C SER A 131 8.17 14.10 8.13
N ARG A 132 7.82 15.16 7.40
CA ARG A 132 7.54 15.17 5.97
C ARG A 132 8.58 16.05 5.30
N GLU A 133 9.50 15.43 4.54
CA GLU A 133 10.61 16.12 3.92
C GLU A 133 10.59 15.94 2.41
N TYR A 134 10.67 17.06 1.70
CA TYR A 134 10.80 17.13 0.25
C TYR A 134 12.17 17.67 -0.09
N ARG A 135 13.01 16.85 -0.70
CA ARG A 135 14.34 17.26 -1.17
C ARG A 135 14.35 17.26 -2.69
N SER A 136 14.59 18.40 -3.31
CA SER A 136 14.71 18.48 -4.77
C SER A 136 15.79 17.49 -5.25
N ASN A 137 15.47 16.69 -6.25
CA ASN A 137 16.39 15.72 -6.86
C ASN A 137 17.04 16.29 -8.14
N LEU A 138 17.03 17.61 -8.32
CA LEU A 138 17.51 18.35 -9.50
C LEU A 138 16.71 18.09 -10.80
N SER A 139 15.68 17.26 -10.75
CA SER A 139 14.62 17.21 -11.77
C SER A 139 13.41 18.04 -11.31
N SER A 140 12.28 17.95 -12.01
CA SER A 140 11.02 18.61 -11.61
C SER A 140 10.35 18.00 -10.37
N ASP A 141 10.94 16.94 -9.78
CA ASP A 141 10.36 16.19 -8.67
C ASP A 141 11.19 16.31 -7.38
N PHE A 142 10.78 15.57 -6.34
CA PHE A 142 11.48 15.47 -5.06
C PHE A 142 11.78 14.01 -4.71
N THR A 143 12.89 13.81 -4.01
CA THR A 143 13.02 12.67 -3.11
C THR A 143 12.24 13.00 -1.84
N VAL A 144 11.27 12.16 -1.50
CA VAL A 144 10.35 12.40 -0.38
C VAL A 144 10.62 11.43 0.74
N THR A 145 10.85 11.95 1.95
CA THR A 145 11.03 11.14 3.15
C THR A 145 9.93 11.42 4.16
N THR A 146 9.22 10.38 4.59
CA THR A 146 8.23 10.44 5.68
C THR A 146 8.71 9.63 6.88
N ARG A 147 8.67 10.21 8.08
CA ARG A 147 9.29 9.66 9.30
C ARG A 147 8.28 9.54 10.43
N PHE A 148 8.30 8.40 11.11
CA PHE A 148 7.51 8.12 12.32
C PHE A 148 8.41 7.62 13.44
N GLU A 149 8.05 7.97 14.68
CA GLU A 149 8.72 7.44 15.87
C GLU A 149 8.54 5.91 15.87
N SER A 150 9.60 5.20 16.26
CA SER A 150 9.57 3.74 16.37
C SER A 150 9.26 3.32 17.79
N ASP A 151 8.41 2.32 17.95
CA ASP A 151 8.24 1.55 19.18
C ASP A 151 9.01 0.22 19.07
N PRO A 152 10.05 -0.03 19.88
CA PRO A 152 10.83 -1.27 19.83
C PRO A 152 10.03 -2.55 20.12
N ASP A 153 8.89 -2.46 20.81
CA ASP A 153 8.05 -3.59 21.19
C ASP A 153 6.90 -3.82 20.18
N GLU A 154 6.74 -2.90 19.21
CA GLU A 154 5.78 -3.03 18.13
C GLU A 154 6.16 -4.13 17.15
N LYS A 155 5.17 -4.92 16.74
CA LYS A 155 5.27 -5.92 15.69
C LYS A 155 4.53 -5.45 14.45
N ILE A 156 5.13 -5.66 13.28
CA ILE A 156 4.60 -5.20 11.99
C ILE A 156 4.37 -6.39 11.07
N TYR A 157 3.19 -6.49 10.47
CA TYR A 157 2.81 -7.61 9.59
C TYR A 157 2.22 -7.12 8.27
N GLY A 158 2.51 -7.79 7.16
CA GLY A 158 1.92 -7.48 5.85
C GLY A 158 2.98 -7.13 4.80
N MET A 159 2.87 -5.96 4.17
CA MET A 159 3.76 -5.42 3.14
C MET A 159 3.83 -6.19 1.82
N GLY A 160 3.21 -7.36 1.73
CA GLY A 160 3.14 -8.17 0.50
C GLY A 160 4.00 -9.42 0.62
N GLN A 161 4.84 -9.67 -0.38
CA GLN A 161 5.65 -10.88 -0.48
C GLN A 161 7.13 -10.51 -0.66
N TYR A 162 7.96 -10.94 0.30
CA TYR A 162 9.40 -10.73 0.31
C TYR A 162 10.13 -12.04 0.64
N GLN A 163 11.33 -12.22 0.05
CA GLN A 163 12.11 -13.45 0.17
C GLN A 163 12.96 -13.47 1.44
N HIS A 164 12.29 -13.55 2.59
CA HIS A 164 12.90 -13.69 3.91
C HIS A 164 12.00 -14.52 4.84
N THR A 165 12.54 -14.96 5.98
CA THR A 165 11.83 -15.84 6.93
C THR A 165 11.04 -15.09 8.00
N PHE A 166 11.03 -13.75 7.96
CA PHE A 166 10.40 -12.92 8.99
C PHE A 166 8.92 -12.71 8.73
N LEU A 167 8.08 -13.11 9.69
CA LEU A 167 6.67 -12.72 9.72
C LEU A 167 6.49 -11.33 10.34
N ASP A 168 7.17 -11.07 11.45
CA ASP A 168 7.28 -9.75 12.05
C ASP A 168 8.37 -8.96 11.32
N LEU A 169 7.96 -7.86 10.70
CA LEU A 169 8.79 -6.98 9.88
C LEU A 169 9.46 -5.87 10.69
N LYS A 170 9.29 -5.84 12.02
CA LYS A 170 10.03 -4.89 12.84
C LYS A 170 11.54 -5.12 12.68
N ASN A 171 12.29 -4.02 12.59
CA ASN A 171 13.74 -4.00 12.31
C ASN A 171 14.14 -4.49 10.91
N THR A 172 13.22 -4.58 9.96
CA THR A 172 13.55 -4.86 8.55
C THR A 172 13.58 -3.59 7.71
N VAL A 173 14.15 -3.73 6.51
CA VAL A 173 14.11 -2.74 5.43
C VAL A 173 13.56 -3.45 4.21
N LEU A 174 12.56 -2.86 3.57
CA LEU A 174 11.85 -3.44 2.42
C LEU A 174 11.92 -2.48 1.24
N GLU A 175 12.38 -2.99 0.10
CA GLU A 175 12.29 -2.27 -1.18
C GLU A 175 10.81 -2.22 -1.62
N LEU A 176 10.35 -1.03 -2.02
CA LEU A 176 9.04 -0.85 -2.64
C LEU A 176 9.21 -0.93 -4.16
N ALA A 177 9.30 -2.17 -4.66
CA ALA A 177 9.41 -2.48 -6.08
C ALA A 177 8.86 -3.87 -6.39
N GLN A 178 8.47 -4.09 -7.64
CA GLN A 178 8.01 -5.38 -8.14
C GLN A 178 9.17 -6.10 -8.83
N ARG A 179 9.44 -7.36 -8.45
CA ARG A 179 10.46 -8.22 -9.06
C ARG A 179 9.92 -9.65 -9.14
N ASN A 180 10.54 -10.51 -9.96
CA ASN A 180 10.22 -11.94 -9.86
C ASN A 180 10.48 -12.41 -8.41
N SER A 181 9.51 -13.12 -7.82
CA SER A 181 9.43 -13.54 -6.41
C SER A 181 9.14 -12.45 -5.36
N GLN A 182 9.09 -11.15 -5.71
CA GLN A 182 8.80 -10.06 -4.77
C GLN A 182 7.59 -9.24 -5.20
N ILE A 183 6.66 -9.03 -4.26
CA ILE A 183 5.44 -8.25 -4.52
C ILE A 183 5.30 -7.21 -3.41
N SER A 184 5.49 -5.94 -3.74
CA SER A 184 5.28 -4.83 -2.80
C SER A 184 3.79 -4.47 -2.76
N ILE A 185 3.12 -4.79 -1.65
CA ILE A 185 1.74 -4.38 -1.33
C ILE A 185 1.83 -3.59 -0.01
N PRO A 186 2.02 -2.27 -0.05
CA PRO A 186 2.52 -1.51 1.10
C PRO A 186 1.42 -1.15 2.11
N PHE A 187 0.66 -2.17 2.53
CA PHE A 187 -0.25 -2.16 3.65
C PHE A 187 0.29 -3.05 4.77
N TYR A 188 0.30 -2.56 6.00
CA TYR A 188 0.68 -3.34 7.17
C TYR A 188 -0.31 -3.20 8.32
N VAL A 189 -0.35 -4.22 9.18
CA VAL A 189 -1.05 -4.24 10.46
C VAL A 189 -0.01 -4.18 11.58
N SER A 190 -0.17 -3.23 12.49
CA SER A 190 0.66 -3.09 13.67
C SER A 190 0.01 -3.75 14.89
N SER A 191 0.81 -4.38 15.75
CA SER A 191 0.37 -4.85 17.07
C SER A 191 -0.11 -3.73 17.98
N ASN A 192 0.14 -2.46 17.64
CA ASN A 192 -0.37 -1.32 18.38
C ASN A 192 -1.86 -1.05 18.16
N GLY A 193 -2.53 -1.74 17.23
CA GLY A 193 -3.98 -1.66 17.01
C GLY A 193 -4.37 -0.77 15.83
N TYR A 194 -3.49 -0.65 14.83
CA TYR A 194 -3.76 0.13 13.63
C TYR A 194 -3.30 -0.59 12.36
N GLY A 195 -3.90 -0.24 11.24
CA GLY A 195 -3.44 -0.61 9.90
C GLY A 195 -3.02 0.62 9.13
N PHE A 196 -2.02 0.50 8.25
CA PHE A 196 -1.47 1.62 7.50
C PHE A 196 -1.17 1.20 6.07
N LEU A 197 -1.71 1.95 5.12
CA LEU A 197 -1.46 1.83 3.68
C LEU A 197 -0.62 3.03 3.23
N TRP A 198 0.57 2.79 2.71
CA TRP A 198 1.30 3.77 1.90
C TRP A 198 0.67 3.84 0.51
N ASN A 199 -0.18 4.83 0.28
CA ASN A 199 -1.03 4.91 -0.91
C ASN A 199 -0.28 5.59 -2.07
N HIS A 200 0.91 5.09 -2.41
CA HIS A 200 1.78 5.67 -3.42
C HIS A 200 2.50 4.58 -4.24
N PRO A 201 2.43 4.59 -5.58
CA PRO A 201 2.96 3.50 -6.43
C PRO A 201 4.44 3.66 -6.80
N GLY A 202 5.07 4.78 -6.45
CA GLY A 202 6.47 5.07 -6.80
C GLY A 202 7.47 4.11 -6.16
N ILE A 203 8.64 3.98 -6.80
CA ILE A 203 9.76 3.16 -6.31
C ILE A 203 10.41 3.83 -5.11
N GLY A 204 10.71 3.02 -4.09
CA GLY A 204 11.28 3.53 -2.86
C GLY A 204 11.65 2.43 -1.87
N GLU A 205 11.64 2.79 -0.59
CA GLU A 205 11.98 1.91 0.53
C GLU A 205 11.14 2.25 1.76
N VAL A 206 10.84 1.24 2.58
CA VAL A 206 10.45 1.43 3.98
C VAL A 206 11.44 0.76 4.93
N SER A 207 11.83 1.45 5.99
CA SER A 207 12.61 0.90 7.10
C SER A 207 11.78 0.94 8.37
N PHE A 208 11.62 -0.20 9.03
CA PHE A 208 10.98 -0.32 10.35
C PHE A 208 12.04 -0.44 11.47
N ALA A 209 13.13 0.31 11.35
CA ALA A 209 14.26 0.22 12.26
C ALA A 209 13.88 0.57 13.71
N LYS A 210 14.63 0.01 14.67
CA LYS A 210 14.41 0.19 16.12
C LYS A 210 14.26 1.65 16.55
N ASN A 211 15.02 2.55 15.94
CA ASN A 211 15.10 3.97 16.29
C ASN A 211 14.19 4.89 15.46
N LEU A 212 13.67 4.42 14.31
CA LEU A 212 12.90 5.23 13.38
C LEU A 212 12.17 4.35 12.36
N THR A 213 10.89 4.63 12.12
CA THR A 213 10.21 4.16 10.91
C THR A 213 10.34 5.21 9.80
N ARG A 214 10.83 4.84 8.62
CA ARG A 214 11.09 5.77 7.51
C ARG A 214 10.56 5.22 6.20
N TRP A 215 9.78 6.01 5.50
CA TRP A 215 9.36 5.80 4.11
C TRP A 215 10.13 6.77 3.21
N GLU A 216 10.70 6.28 2.10
CA GLU A 216 11.44 7.11 1.16
C GLU A 216 11.04 6.81 -0.28
N MET A 217 10.57 7.82 -1.01
CA MET A 217 10.23 7.74 -2.44
C MET A 217 11.28 8.47 -3.27
N LYS A 218 11.73 7.87 -4.37
CA LYS A 218 12.83 8.41 -5.19
C LYS A 218 12.44 9.67 -5.99
N SER A 219 11.22 9.70 -6.54
CA SER A 219 10.71 10.80 -7.38
C SER A 219 9.20 10.94 -7.18
N THR A 220 8.78 11.99 -6.47
CA THR A 220 7.38 12.40 -6.30
C THR A 220 7.30 13.81 -5.74
N ASN A 221 6.15 14.47 -5.86
CA ASN A 221 5.85 15.77 -5.27
C ASN A 221 4.80 15.70 -4.16
N TYR A 222 4.36 14.49 -3.78
CA TYR A 222 3.31 14.29 -2.78
C TYR A 222 3.58 13.12 -1.83
N ILE A 223 2.93 13.17 -0.68
CA ILE A 223 2.79 12.10 0.30
C ILE A 223 1.32 11.73 0.33
N ASP A 224 1.00 10.44 0.32
CA ASP A 224 -0.37 9.95 0.45
C ASP A 224 -0.37 8.63 1.22
N TYR A 225 -1.02 8.61 2.37
CA TYR A 225 -1.20 7.39 3.15
C TYR A 225 -2.58 7.37 3.81
N TRP A 226 -3.03 6.16 4.10
CA TRP A 226 -4.29 5.88 4.77
C TRP A 226 -4.01 5.07 6.04
N ILE A 227 -4.66 5.42 7.13
CA ILE A 227 -4.49 4.76 8.43
C ILE A 227 -5.85 4.48 9.06
N THR A 228 -6.00 3.29 9.64
CA THR A 228 -7.22 2.84 10.33
C THR A 228 -6.89 2.32 11.71
N ALA A 229 -7.82 2.45 12.65
CA ALA A 229 -7.70 1.93 14.01
C ALA A 229 -8.90 1.04 14.36
N ASP A 230 -8.64 -0.10 14.99
CA ASP A 230 -9.70 -0.96 15.53
C ASP A 230 -9.16 -1.90 16.60
N ASP A 231 -10.05 -2.55 17.34
CA ASP A 231 -9.70 -3.40 18.49
C ASP A 231 -9.10 -4.76 18.08
N SER A 232 -9.20 -5.13 16.80
CA SER A 232 -8.72 -6.44 16.32
C SER A 232 -8.15 -6.38 14.91
N PRO A 233 -7.13 -7.21 14.59
CA PRO A 233 -6.61 -7.36 13.23
C PRO A 233 -7.69 -7.68 12.19
N LYS A 234 -8.71 -8.46 12.58
CA LYS A 234 -9.86 -8.80 11.72
C LYS A 234 -10.63 -7.56 11.26
N ASN A 235 -10.87 -6.61 12.15
CA ASN A 235 -11.58 -5.38 11.80
C ASN A 235 -10.68 -4.41 11.04
N ILE A 236 -9.40 -4.31 11.39
CA ILE A 236 -8.42 -3.54 10.61
C ILE A 236 -8.39 -4.01 9.14
N LEU A 237 -8.34 -5.32 8.91
CA LEU A 237 -8.39 -5.89 7.55
C LEU A 237 -9.73 -5.65 6.85
N ARG A 238 -10.85 -5.64 7.58
CA ARG A 238 -12.16 -5.28 7.01
C ARG A 238 -12.20 -3.81 6.58
N ASN A 239 -11.67 -2.89 7.40
CA ASN A 239 -11.60 -1.48 7.05
C ASN A 239 -10.75 -1.28 5.79
N TYR A 240 -9.60 -1.96 5.71
CA TYR A 240 -8.75 -1.96 4.52
C TYR A 240 -9.50 -2.48 3.28
N ALA A 241 -10.11 -3.67 3.36
CA ALA A 241 -10.86 -4.24 2.23
C ALA A 241 -12.09 -3.42 1.82
N ASN A 242 -12.71 -2.68 2.74
CA ASN A 242 -13.82 -1.77 2.42
C ASN A 242 -13.35 -0.58 1.55
N VAL A 243 -12.09 -0.15 1.68
CA VAL A 243 -11.55 0.98 0.93
C VAL A 243 -10.69 0.58 -0.26
N THR A 244 -10.16 -0.64 -0.33
CA THR A 244 -9.33 -1.12 -1.46
C THR A 244 -9.97 -2.23 -2.30
N GLY A 245 -11.09 -2.80 -1.84
CA GLY A 245 -11.83 -3.84 -2.55
C GLY A 245 -11.88 -5.17 -1.81
N LYS A 246 -13.03 -5.84 -1.94
CA LYS A 246 -13.26 -7.19 -1.41
C LYS A 246 -13.00 -8.21 -2.50
N VAL A 247 -12.35 -9.30 -2.14
CA VAL A 247 -12.15 -10.43 -3.03
C VAL A 247 -13.50 -11.05 -3.41
N PRO A 248 -13.71 -11.47 -4.68
CA PRO A 248 -14.90 -12.22 -5.06
C PRO A 248 -14.89 -13.62 -4.43
N LYS A 249 -16.04 -14.30 -4.44
CA LYS A 249 -16.11 -15.71 -4.04
C LYS A 249 -15.34 -16.56 -5.07
N MET A 250 -14.41 -17.38 -4.59
CA MET A 250 -13.73 -18.38 -5.44
C MET A 250 -14.74 -19.44 -5.92
N PRO A 251 -14.77 -19.82 -7.22
CA PRO A 251 -15.59 -20.92 -7.70
C PRO A 251 -15.20 -22.25 -7.04
N ASP A 252 -16.19 -23.00 -6.55
CA ASP A 252 -15.95 -24.19 -5.74
C ASP A 252 -15.15 -25.27 -6.51
N HIS A 253 -15.35 -25.39 -7.83
CA HIS A 253 -14.63 -26.34 -8.69
C HIS A 253 -13.13 -26.04 -8.84
N LEU A 254 -12.68 -24.84 -8.47
CA LEU A 254 -11.27 -24.43 -8.52
C LEU A 254 -10.55 -24.58 -7.18
N LEU A 255 -11.20 -25.11 -6.14
CA LEU A 255 -10.59 -25.28 -4.80
C LEU A 255 -9.80 -26.59 -4.64
N GLY A 256 -9.79 -27.46 -5.65
CA GLY A 256 -9.09 -28.75 -5.63
C GLY A 256 -7.63 -28.66 -6.10
N LEU A 257 -7.14 -29.73 -6.73
CA LEU A 257 -5.73 -29.85 -7.12
C LEU A 257 -5.41 -29.10 -8.42
N TRP A 258 -4.38 -28.26 -8.39
CA TRP A 258 -3.87 -27.50 -9.54
C TRP A 258 -2.58 -28.16 -10.05
N GLN A 259 -2.65 -28.84 -11.19
CA GLN A 259 -1.49 -29.50 -11.80
C GLN A 259 -0.74 -28.53 -12.72
N SER A 260 0.58 -28.46 -12.58
CA SER A 260 1.46 -27.67 -13.45
C SER A 260 2.86 -28.27 -13.54
N LYS A 261 3.57 -27.98 -14.63
CA LYS A 261 5.02 -28.12 -14.76
C LYS A 261 5.50 -27.10 -15.78
N LEU A 262 6.82 -26.86 -15.82
CA LEU A 262 7.48 -26.14 -16.90
C LEU A 262 8.14 -27.13 -17.86
N ARG A 263 7.56 -27.47 -19.02
CA ARG A 263 6.21 -27.14 -19.53
C ARG A 263 5.58 -28.36 -20.20
N TYR A 264 4.25 -28.39 -20.35
CA TYR A 264 3.59 -29.26 -21.33
C TYR A 264 3.73 -28.63 -22.72
N ARG A 265 4.00 -29.45 -23.74
CA ARG A 265 4.40 -28.94 -25.07
C ARG A 265 3.36 -29.12 -26.15
N THR A 266 2.43 -30.07 -25.98
CA THR A 266 1.39 -30.42 -26.97
C THR A 266 0.09 -30.83 -26.24
N PRO A 267 -1.06 -30.87 -26.94
CA PRO A 267 -2.32 -31.37 -26.40
C PRO A 267 -2.23 -32.79 -25.83
N GLU A 268 -1.49 -33.68 -26.48
CA GLU A 268 -1.35 -35.09 -26.07
C GLU A 268 -0.64 -35.20 -24.72
N GLU A 269 0.43 -34.41 -24.50
CA GLU A 269 1.11 -34.40 -23.19
C GLU A 269 0.19 -33.95 -22.05
N VAL A 270 -0.74 -33.02 -22.33
CA VAL A 270 -1.75 -32.55 -21.35
C VAL A 270 -2.76 -33.66 -21.08
N LEU A 271 -3.33 -34.25 -22.13
CA LEU A 271 -4.34 -35.31 -22.01
C LEU A 271 -3.79 -36.56 -21.33
N ASP A 272 -2.58 -37.00 -21.67
CA ASP A 272 -1.93 -38.16 -21.05
C ASP A 272 -1.80 -37.99 -19.53
N VAL A 273 -1.45 -36.79 -19.08
CA VAL A 273 -1.36 -36.47 -17.65
C VAL A 273 -2.73 -36.49 -17.00
N VAL A 274 -3.72 -35.80 -17.57
CA VAL A 274 -5.08 -35.74 -17.04
C VAL A 274 -5.71 -37.13 -16.97
N LYS A 275 -5.56 -37.93 -18.03
CA LYS A 275 -6.01 -39.32 -18.08
C LYS A 275 -5.33 -40.17 -17.02
N THR A 276 -4.02 -40.04 -16.83
CA THR A 276 -3.29 -40.76 -15.78
C THR A 276 -3.80 -40.42 -14.38
N TYR A 277 -4.08 -39.14 -14.11
CA TYR A 277 -4.70 -38.71 -12.86
C TYR A 277 -6.10 -39.31 -12.67
N HIS A 278 -6.91 -39.28 -13.72
CA HIS A 278 -8.26 -39.86 -13.74
C HIS A 278 -8.24 -41.38 -13.48
N GLU A 279 -7.38 -42.13 -14.18
CA GLU A 279 -7.21 -43.59 -13.98
C GLU A 279 -6.75 -43.94 -12.56
N LYS A 280 -6.01 -43.03 -11.90
CA LYS A 280 -5.58 -43.19 -10.50
C LYS A 280 -6.64 -42.74 -9.49
N GLY A 281 -7.80 -42.26 -9.93
CA GLY A 281 -8.87 -41.77 -9.07
C GLY A 281 -8.53 -40.44 -8.37
N ILE A 282 -7.63 -39.64 -8.94
CA ILE A 282 -7.23 -38.33 -8.40
C ILE A 282 -7.84 -37.23 -9.28
N GLN A 283 -8.82 -36.50 -8.73
CA GLN A 283 -9.49 -35.41 -9.45
C GLN A 283 -8.63 -34.15 -9.49
N LEU A 284 -8.39 -33.64 -10.71
CA LEU A 284 -7.81 -32.32 -10.92
C LEU A 284 -8.91 -31.26 -10.97
N SER A 285 -8.66 -30.10 -10.39
CA SER A 285 -9.46 -28.90 -10.65
C SER A 285 -8.98 -28.18 -11.89
N THR A 286 -7.66 -28.12 -12.08
CA THR A 286 -7.05 -27.40 -13.20
C THR A 286 -5.72 -28.02 -13.61
N ILE A 287 -5.39 -27.83 -14.88
CA ILE A 287 -4.08 -28.08 -15.45
C ILE A 287 -3.57 -26.83 -16.17
N ALA A 288 -2.33 -26.44 -15.90
CA ALA A 288 -1.69 -25.26 -16.48
C ALA A 288 -0.93 -25.58 -17.76
N ILE A 289 -1.22 -24.85 -18.84
CA ILE A 289 -0.41 -24.77 -20.05
C ILE A 289 0.53 -23.58 -19.89
N ASP A 290 1.80 -23.88 -19.62
CA ASP A 290 2.83 -22.89 -19.32
C ASP A 290 3.22 -22.05 -20.55
N TYR A 291 4.08 -21.05 -20.35
CA TYR A 291 4.57 -20.13 -21.37
C TYR A 291 5.19 -20.77 -22.63
N PHE A 292 5.31 -19.99 -23.70
CA PHE A 292 5.83 -20.42 -25.01
C PHE A 292 5.03 -21.56 -25.66
N HIS A 293 3.70 -21.52 -25.52
CA HIS A 293 2.75 -22.28 -26.36
C HIS A 293 2.24 -21.47 -27.56
N TRP A 294 2.70 -20.23 -27.71
CA TRP A 294 2.38 -19.29 -28.79
C TRP A 294 3.51 -19.22 -29.81
N PRO A 295 3.23 -18.77 -31.07
CA PRO A 295 4.27 -18.61 -32.09
C PRO A 295 5.31 -17.56 -31.71
N LYS A 296 4.82 -16.40 -31.25
CA LYS A 296 5.62 -15.25 -30.84
C LYS A 296 5.02 -14.59 -29.60
N GLN A 297 5.89 -14.02 -28.78
CA GLN A 297 5.46 -13.25 -27.61
C GLN A 297 4.63 -12.04 -28.08
N GLY A 298 3.43 -11.92 -27.51
CA GLY A 298 2.48 -10.88 -27.87
C GLY A 298 1.35 -11.37 -28.78
N GLU A 299 1.45 -12.51 -29.46
CA GLU A 299 0.38 -12.99 -30.35
C GLU A 299 -0.84 -13.57 -29.62
N TYR A 300 -0.73 -13.82 -28.31
CA TYR A 300 -1.82 -14.26 -27.42
C TYR A 300 -2.73 -15.38 -27.96
N ARG A 301 -2.16 -16.28 -28.76
CA ARG A 301 -2.83 -17.43 -29.37
C ARG A 301 -1.93 -18.67 -29.32
N PHE A 302 -2.53 -19.84 -29.48
CA PHE A 302 -1.78 -21.08 -29.61
C PHE A 302 -0.99 -21.15 -30.92
N ASP A 303 0.19 -21.77 -30.87
CA ASP A 303 0.96 -22.15 -32.04
C ASP A 303 0.37 -23.42 -32.66
N GLU A 304 -0.27 -23.28 -33.83
CA GLU A 304 -0.99 -24.35 -34.52
C GLU A 304 -0.07 -25.51 -34.93
N ASP A 305 1.25 -25.29 -35.06
CA ASP A 305 2.23 -26.34 -35.36
C ASP A 305 2.40 -27.33 -34.20
N PHE A 306 2.15 -26.88 -32.96
CA PHE A 306 2.32 -27.68 -31.74
C PHE A 306 1.01 -27.94 -31.00
N TRP A 307 0.01 -27.09 -31.20
CA TRP A 307 -1.28 -27.09 -30.53
C TRP A 307 -2.41 -27.06 -31.56
N PRO A 308 -2.55 -28.11 -32.39
CA PRO A 308 -3.66 -28.19 -33.34
C PRO A 308 -4.99 -28.29 -32.59
N ASN A 309 -6.03 -27.60 -33.07
CA ASN A 309 -7.40 -27.66 -32.55
C ASN A 309 -7.52 -27.49 -31.01
N PRO A 310 -7.00 -26.40 -30.42
CA PRO A 310 -7.01 -26.20 -28.97
C PRO A 310 -8.43 -26.20 -28.37
N GLU A 311 -9.44 -25.85 -29.16
CA GLU A 311 -10.86 -25.93 -28.78
C GLU A 311 -11.26 -27.37 -28.38
N SER A 312 -10.85 -28.37 -29.15
CA SER A 312 -11.14 -29.78 -28.85
C SER A 312 -10.47 -30.25 -27.57
N LEU A 313 -9.24 -29.79 -27.30
CA LEU A 313 -8.55 -30.05 -26.05
C LEU A 313 -9.34 -29.46 -24.87
N VAL A 314 -9.72 -28.18 -24.95
CA VAL A 314 -10.47 -27.50 -23.89
C VAL A 314 -11.80 -28.17 -23.63
N GLN A 315 -12.53 -28.55 -24.69
CA GLN A 315 -13.80 -29.26 -24.58
C GLN A 315 -13.61 -30.60 -23.86
N THR A 316 -12.64 -31.41 -24.30
CA THR A 316 -12.32 -32.70 -23.67
C THR A 316 -12.00 -32.55 -22.19
N LEU A 317 -11.15 -31.57 -21.83
CA LEU A 317 -10.78 -31.32 -20.43
C LEU A 317 -12.00 -30.98 -19.56
N LYS A 318 -12.90 -30.13 -20.06
CA LYS A 318 -14.09 -29.66 -19.30
C LYS A 318 -15.19 -30.72 -19.25
N GLU A 319 -15.52 -31.33 -20.38
CA GLU A 319 -16.69 -32.21 -20.50
C GLU A 319 -16.40 -33.64 -20.01
N GLU A 320 -15.23 -34.20 -20.34
CA GLU A 320 -14.89 -35.57 -19.96
C GLU A 320 -14.24 -35.65 -18.57
N TYR A 321 -13.33 -34.72 -18.27
CA TYR A 321 -12.51 -34.79 -17.06
C TYR A 321 -12.90 -33.78 -15.97
N GLN A 322 -13.80 -32.82 -16.27
CA GLN A 322 -14.20 -31.74 -15.35
C GLN A 322 -13.00 -30.93 -14.84
N VAL A 323 -12.02 -30.69 -15.72
CA VAL A 323 -10.78 -29.95 -15.45
C VAL A 323 -10.82 -28.61 -16.18
N GLU A 324 -10.58 -27.52 -15.45
CA GLU A 324 -10.47 -26.17 -16.02
C GLU A 324 -9.03 -25.88 -16.48
N PRO A 325 -8.78 -25.62 -17.77
CA PRO A 325 -7.44 -25.28 -18.24
C PRO A 325 -7.04 -23.87 -17.80
N MET A 326 -5.80 -23.71 -17.34
CA MET A 326 -5.17 -22.41 -17.10
C MET A 326 -4.10 -22.14 -18.15
N ILE A 327 -4.21 -21.03 -18.88
CA ILE A 327 -3.33 -20.71 -20.00
C ILE A 327 -2.42 -19.55 -19.60
N SER A 328 -1.10 -19.74 -19.75
CA SER A 328 -0.11 -18.70 -19.48
C SER A 328 -0.33 -17.47 -20.38
N ILE A 329 -0.07 -16.27 -19.86
CA ILE A 329 0.00 -15.03 -20.63
C ILE A 329 1.24 -14.27 -20.20
N TRP A 330 2.04 -13.81 -21.16
CA TRP A 330 3.19 -12.95 -20.90
C TRP A 330 2.95 -11.53 -21.45
N PRO A 331 3.33 -10.47 -20.73
CA PRO A 331 3.08 -9.08 -21.15
C PRO A 331 4.05 -8.58 -22.24
N THR A 332 4.99 -9.42 -22.66
CA THR A 332 6.01 -9.12 -23.67
C THR A 332 5.42 -9.15 -25.06
N VAL A 333 5.78 -8.18 -25.90
CA VAL A 333 5.39 -8.12 -27.32
C VAL A 333 6.65 -8.03 -28.17
N GLN A 334 6.86 -9.02 -29.04
CA GLN A 334 7.93 -8.99 -30.03
C GLN A 334 7.61 -7.99 -31.14
N THR A 335 8.64 -7.32 -31.66
CA THR A 335 8.49 -6.26 -32.69
C THR A 335 7.92 -6.78 -34.00
N ASP A 336 8.03 -8.07 -34.26
CA ASP A 336 7.58 -8.78 -35.45
C ASP A 336 6.42 -9.75 -35.17
N ALA A 337 5.72 -9.58 -34.04
CA ALA A 337 4.48 -10.28 -33.72
C ALA A 337 3.35 -9.85 -34.67
N GLN A 338 2.52 -10.81 -35.09
CA GLN A 338 1.34 -10.54 -35.91
C GLN A 338 0.11 -10.44 -35.00
N ASN A 339 -0.36 -9.22 -34.73
CA ASN A 339 -1.53 -8.93 -33.90
C ASN A 339 -2.54 -8.07 -34.64
#